data_AF-A0A355TP63-F1
#
_entry.id   AF-A0A355TP63-F1
#
_cell.length_a   1.000
_cell.length_b   1.000
_cell.length_c   1.000
_cell.angle_alpha   90.00
_cell.angle_beta   90.00
_cell.angle_gamma   90.00
#
_symmetry.space_group_name_H-M   'P 1'
#
loop_
_entity.id
_entity.type
_entity.pdbx_description
1 polymer ?
#
loop_
_entity_poly.entity_id
_entity_poly.type
_entity_poly.pdbx_seq_one_letter_code
_entity_poly.pdbx_strand_id
1 'polypeptide(L)'
;IDKDAEVTEQYRQSLGENIDVEVLCGDVSSLLVLRRAKANEVKMAVAVLGDDEATEIFCNLMQKEFAIPFLYAQVISEEKAPIIKKTGAEVSCRSSVMASVMLAQIDSSRKIAENIGLGIGEISEVKILPHSAVIGRSLMQLHPQAYLVGAIYRGGKLVVPHGNTVFEAEDRVVLIGDPVVLPRVAAYFRSGFSNFPMPYGSQFMTLGYGEKPPIEVETEAVWLAKSVKDDDKADIEPLAWQVPGKKQSDLHKILEENDCGCLVVPSASFNIWQTMGLLNCKLMELLNKANRPCLVARGSFPYKRIVHVVTPEHPRSLELALGLVRSLGLPFICLAVKPEEMVAGEEQNKELQNS
;
A
#
# COMPACT_ATOMS: atom_id res chain seq x y z
N ILE A 1 -31.07 4.45 -30.84
CA ILE A 1 -32.43 3.93 -31.10
C ILE A 1 -33.22 4.18 -29.82
N ASP A 2 -34.39 4.80 -29.90
CA ASP A 2 -35.28 4.98 -28.74
C ASP A 2 -36.73 4.71 -29.16
N LYS A 3 -37.56 4.18 -28.26
CA LYS A 3 -38.98 3.90 -28.53
C LYS A 3 -39.85 5.15 -28.45
N ASP A 4 -39.39 6.18 -27.74
CA ASP A 4 -40.10 7.43 -27.57
C ASP A 4 -39.81 8.39 -28.73
N ALA A 5 -40.87 8.73 -29.48
CA ALA A 5 -40.78 9.60 -30.64
C ALA A 5 -40.34 11.03 -30.26
N GLU A 6 -40.81 11.56 -29.13
CA GLU A 6 -40.44 12.89 -28.66
C GLU A 6 -38.95 12.95 -28.30
N VAL A 7 -38.45 11.93 -27.61
CA VAL A 7 -37.02 11.81 -27.27
C VAL A 7 -36.18 11.74 -28.54
N THR A 8 -36.55 10.91 -29.52
CA THR A 8 -35.77 10.84 -30.77
C THR A 8 -35.75 12.15 -31.53
N GLU A 9 -36.85 12.90 -31.52
CA GLU A 9 -36.94 14.18 -32.21
C GLU A 9 -36.10 15.26 -31.50
N GLN A 10 -36.16 15.33 -30.17
CA GLN A 10 -35.30 16.18 -29.37
C GLN A 10 -33.82 15.88 -29.64
N TYR A 11 -33.44 14.60 -29.70
CA TYR A 11 -32.08 14.20 -30.02
C TYR A 11 -31.66 14.64 -31.42
N ARG A 12 -32.51 14.45 -32.45
CA ARG A 12 -32.21 14.93 -33.81
C ARG A 12 -31.96 16.43 -33.84
N GLN A 13 -32.77 17.22 -33.13
CA GLN A 13 -32.61 18.68 -33.07
C GLN A 13 -31.37 19.11 -32.30
N SER A 14 -30.93 18.31 -31.32
CA SER A 14 -29.70 18.57 -30.55
C SER A 14 -28.41 18.22 -31.31
N LEU A 15 -28.49 17.37 -32.33
CA LEU A 15 -27.35 17.01 -33.16
C LEU A 15 -27.00 18.19 -34.08
N GLY A 16 -25.77 18.68 -33.99
CA GLY A 16 -25.28 19.73 -34.89
C GLY A 16 -25.17 19.23 -36.33
N GLU A 17 -25.21 20.16 -37.30
CA GLU A 17 -25.22 19.88 -38.74
C GLU A 17 -24.02 19.04 -39.25
N ASN A 18 -22.94 18.93 -38.46
CA ASN A 18 -21.69 18.25 -38.82
C ASN A 18 -21.54 16.85 -38.20
N ILE A 19 -22.59 16.26 -37.62
CA ILE A 19 -22.52 14.95 -36.96
C ILE A 19 -23.27 13.90 -37.81
N ASP A 20 -22.53 12.93 -38.35
CA ASP A 20 -23.08 11.80 -39.10
C ASP A 20 -23.63 10.73 -38.14
N VAL A 21 -24.84 10.96 -37.62
CA VAL A 21 -25.53 10.06 -36.69
C VAL A 21 -26.95 9.79 -37.15
N GLU A 22 -27.29 8.51 -37.34
CA GLU A 22 -28.65 8.07 -37.66
C GLU A 22 -29.48 7.85 -36.38
N VAL A 23 -30.58 8.59 -36.24
CA VAL A 23 -31.50 8.48 -35.10
C VAL A 23 -32.77 7.74 -35.49
N LEU A 24 -32.91 6.51 -34.97
CA LEU A 24 -34.06 5.64 -35.24
C LEU A 24 -35.06 5.63 -34.06
N CYS A 25 -36.33 5.86 -34.38
CA CYS A 25 -37.46 5.66 -33.46
C CYS A 25 -37.99 4.23 -33.57
N GLY A 26 -37.92 3.45 -32.49
CA GLY A 26 -38.42 2.09 -32.43
C GLY A 26 -37.98 1.33 -31.18
N ASP A 27 -38.68 0.23 -30.90
CA ASP A 27 -38.36 -0.66 -29.79
C ASP A 27 -37.18 -1.56 -30.13
N VAL A 28 -36.16 -1.57 -29.27
CA VAL A 28 -34.93 -2.35 -29.44
C VAL A 28 -35.13 -3.86 -29.19
N SER A 29 -36.28 -4.27 -28.64
CA SER A 29 -36.71 -5.66 -28.59
C SER A 29 -37.25 -6.18 -29.94
N SER A 30 -37.43 -5.30 -30.93
CA SER A 30 -37.93 -5.65 -32.26
C SER A 30 -36.80 -5.93 -33.25
N LEU A 31 -36.76 -7.16 -33.78
CA LEU A 31 -35.81 -7.54 -34.83
C LEU A 31 -35.96 -6.69 -36.10
N LEU A 32 -37.18 -6.22 -36.42
CA LEU A 32 -37.40 -5.34 -37.56
C LEU A 32 -36.69 -3.98 -37.37
N VAL A 33 -36.72 -3.45 -36.14
CA VAL A 33 -36.02 -2.20 -35.80
C VAL A 33 -34.51 -2.40 -35.87
N LEU A 34 -33.99 -3.51 -35.32
CA LEU A 34 -32.56 -3.82 -35.36
C LEU A 34 -32.04 -4.06 -36.78
N ARG A 35 -32.81 -4.73 -37.65
CA ARG A 35 -32.47 -4.88 -39.07
C ARG A 35 -32.50 -3.55 -39.82
N ARG A 36 -33.46 -2.68 -39.53
CA ARG A 36 -33.49 -1.31 -40.08
C ARG A 36 -32.26 -0.51 -39.64
N ALA A 37 -31.78 -0.74 -38.42
CA ALA A 37 -30.53 -0.19 -37.89
C ALA A 37 -29.26 -0.87 -38.42
N LYS A 38 -29.37 -1.79 -39.39
CA LYS A 38 -28.26 -2.56 -39.96
C LYS A 38 -27.40 -3.24 -38.88
N ALA A 39 -28.05 -3.84 -37.88
CA ALA A 39 -27.39 -4.52 -36.77
C ALA A 39 -26.41 -5.63 -37.19
N ASN A 40 -26.53 -6.15 -38.42
CA ASN A 40 -25.59 -7.11 -39.02
C ASN A 40 -24.24 -6.47 -39.46
N GLU A 41 -24.18 -5.15 -39.61
CA GLU A 41 -22.99 -4.42 -40.08
C GLU A 41 -22.23 -3.74 -38.93
N VAL A 42 -22.82 -3.71 -37.72
CA VAL A 42 -22.20 -3.04 -36.57
C VAL A 42 -21.12 -3.91 -35.93
N LYS A 43 -20.05 -3.26 -35.46
CA LYS A 43 -18.95 -3.92 -34.74
C LYS A 43 -19.17 -3.94 -33.23
N MET A 44 -19.98 -3.02 -32.74
CA MET A 44 -20.26 -2.82 -31.32
C MET A 44 -21.71 -2.41 -31.12
N ALA A 45 -22.34 -2.91 -30.06
CA ALA A 45 -23.64 -2.47 -29.59
C ALA A 45 -23.57 -2.09 -28.12
N VAL A 46 -24.26 -1.02 -27.76
CA VAL A 46 -24.26 -0.44 -26.42
C VAL A 46 -25.71 -0.27 -25.97
N ALA A 47 -26.07 -0.93 -24.87
CA ALA A 47 -27.41 -0.89 -24.30
C ALA A 47 -27.46 0.04 -23.08
N VAL A 48 -28.20 1.15 -23.18
CA VAL A 48 -28.39 2.15 -22.11
C VAL A 48 -29.88 2.52 -22.02
N LEU A 49 -30.73 1.54 -21.73
CA LEU A 49 -32.18 1.64 -21.95
C LEU A 49 -32.99 2.09 -20.71
N GLY A 50 -32.36 2.13 -19.53
CA GLY A 50 -33.05 2.47 -18.28
C GLY A 50 -34.04 1.40 -17.80
N ASP A 51 -34.04 0.24 -18.43
CA ASP A 51 -34.86 -0.92 -18.11
C ASP A 51 -34.01 -2.18 -18.31
N ASP A 52 -33.79 -2.94 -17.24
CA ASP A 52 -32.93 -4.12 -17.24
C ASP A 52 -33.54 -5.27 -18.05
N GLU A 53 -34.87 -5.36 -18.15
CA GLU A 53 -35.53 -6.40 -18.94
C GLU A 53 -35.36 -6.14 -20.44
N ALA A 54 -35.60 -4.89 -20.85
CA ALA A 54 -35.33 -4.46 -22.23
C ALA A 54 -33.85 -4.63 -22.59
N THR A 55 -32.95 -4.34 -21.65
CA THR A 55 -31.50 -4.52 -21.81
C THR A 55 -31.13 -5.99 -22.01
N GLU A 56 -31.69 -6.90 -21.21
CA GLU A 56 -31.49 -8.34 -21.35
C GLU A 56 -32.00 -8.86 -22.70
N ILE A 57 -33.20 -8.44 -23.13
CA ILE A 57 -33.77 -8.83 -24.42
C ILE A 57 -32.88 -8.35 -25.57
N PHE A 58 -32.52 -7.07 -25.56
CA PHE A 58 -31.65 -6.49 -26.58
C PHE A 58 -30.32 -7.23 -26.69
N CYS A 59 -29.64 -7.47 -25.55
CA CYS A 59 -28.36 -8.18 -25.54
C CYS A 59 -28.48 -9.60 -26.11
N ASN A 60 -29.55 -10.32 -25.75
CA ASN A 60 -29.82 -11.64 -26.31
C ASN A 60 -30.04 -11.60 -27.82
N LEU A 61 -30.80 -10.64 -28.34
CA LEU A 61 -31.03 -10.50 -29.78
C LEU A 61 -29.72 -10.16 -30.51
N MET A 62 -28.95 -9.21 -30.00
CA MET A 62 -27.67 -8.81 -30.59
C MET A 62 -26.68 -9.99 -30.67
N GLN A 63 -26.62 -10.82 -29.63
CA GLN A 63 -25.74 -11.98 -29.65
C GLN A 63 -26.27 -13.12 -30.54
N LYS A 64 -27.55 -13.49 -30.40
CA LYS A 64 -28.10 -14.68 -31.06
C LYS A 64 -28.37 -14.49 -32.54
N GLU A 65 -28.87 -13.32 -32.92
CA GLU A 65 -29.32 -13.05 -34.30
C GLU A 65 -28.24 -12.38 -35.14
N PHE A 66 -27.35 -11.60 -34.52
CA PHE A 66 -26.34 -10.81 -35.23
C PHE A 66 -24.91 -11.19 -34.88
N ALA A 67 -24.68 -12.06 -33.89
CA ALA A 67 -23.36 -12.53 -33.47
C ALA A 67 -22.35 -11.39 -33.29
N ILE A 68 -22.78 -10.31 -32.63
CA ILE A 68 -21.98 -9.10 -32.57
C ILE A 68 -20.63 -9.32 -31.86
N PRO A 69 -19.52 -8.75 -32.36
CA PRO A 69 -18.21 -8.93 -31.73
C PRO A 69 -18.09 -8.30 -30.34
N PHE A 70 -18.66 -7.11 -30.16
CA PHE A 70 -18.59 -6.36 -28.91
C PHE A 70 -19.97 -5.93 -28.47
N LEU A 71 -20.34 -6.30 -27.24
CA LEU A 71 -21.60 -5.96 -26.64
C LEU A 71 -21.36 -5.38 -25.26
N TYR A 72 -21.91 -4.21 -25.00
CA TYR A 72 -21.86 -3.55 -23.71
C TYR A 72 -23.26 -3.21 -23.22
N ALA A 73 -23.50 -3.37 -21.93
CA ALA A 73 -24.76 -3.01 -21.30
C ALA A 73 -24.54 -2.26 -19.98
N GLN A 74 -25.38 -1.26 -19.74
CA GLN A 74 -25.55 -0.66 -18.43
C GLN A 74 -26.83 -1.18 -17.78
N VAL A 75 -26.71 -1.68 -16.55
CA VAL A 75 -27.84 -2.15 -15.75
C VAL A 75 -28.11 -1.23 -14.57
N ILE A 76 -29.34 -1.22 -14.09
CA ILE A 76 -29.76 -0.51 -12.88
C ILE A 76 -29.60 -1.41 -11.65
N SER A 77 -30.02 -2.68 -11.75
CA SER A 77 -29.92 -3.67 -10.67
C SER A 77 -28.66 -4.51 -10.79
N GLU A 78 -27.88 -4.60 -9.72
CA GLU A 78 -26.72 -5.50 -9.65
C GLU A 78 -27.13 -6.97 -9.80
N GLU A 79 -28.35 -7.35 -9.40
CA GLU A 79 -28.86 -8.72 -9.53
C GLU A 79 -29.02 -9.16 -10.99
N LYS A 80 -29.26 -8.21 -11.90
CA LYS A 80 -29.42 -8.48 -13.34
C LYS A 80 -28.08 -8.59 -14.07
N ALA A 81 -26.99 -8.05 -13.49
CA ALA A 81 -25.68 -8.05 -14.14
C ALA A 81 -25.16 -9.46 -14.50
N PRO A 82 -25.23 -10.48 -13.64
CA PRO A 82 -24.77 -11.83 -13.99
C PRO A 82 -25.58 -12.48 -15.12
N ILE A 83 -26.88 -12.16 -15.23
CA ILE A 83 -27.75 -12.71 -16.27
C ILE A 83 -27.36 -12.11 -17.62
N ILE A 84 -27.20 -10.79 -17.68
CA ILE A 84 -26.84 -10.10 -18.92
C ILE A 84 -25.40 -10.44 -19.33
N LYS A 85 -24.46 -10.62 -18.38
CA LYS A 85 -23.10 -11.10 -18.69
C LYS A 85 -23.08 -12.45 -19.42
N LYS A 86 -24.05 -13.34 -19.18
CA LYS A 86 -24.14 -14.64 -19.90
C LYS A 86 -24.44 -14.49 -21.39
N THR A 87 -24.93 -13.32 -21.83
CA THR A 87 -25.12 -13.03 -23.25
C THR A 87 -23.82 -12.73 -23.98
N GLY A 88 -22.68 -12.64 -23.27
CA GLY A 88 -21.41 -12.18 -23.84
C GLY A 88 -21.20 -10.67 -23.70
N ALA A 89 -22.16 -9.94 -23.12
CA ALA A 89 -22.04 -8.52 -22.86
C ALA A 89 -21.04 -8.22 -21.72
N GLU A 90 -20.22 -7.20 -21.90
CA GLU A 90 -19.61 -6.49 -20.78
C GLU A 90 -20.68 -5.65 -20.07
N VAL A 91 -20.70 -5.68 -18.74
CA VAL A 91 -21.78 -5.07 -17.96
C VAL A 91 -21.22 -4.16 -16.87
N SER A 92 -21.73 -2.93 -16.83
CA SER A 92 -21.57 -1.99 -15.72
C SER A 92 -22.90 -1.78 -15.00
N CYS A 93 -22.85 -1.60 -13.68
CA CYS A 93 -24.02 -1.20 -12.91
C CYS A 93 -23.99 0.32 -12.66
N ARG A 94 -25.12 0.98 -12.94
CA ARG A 94 -25.26 2.43 -12.84
C ARG A 94 -25.01 2.95 -11.43
N SER A 95 -25.51 2.25 -10.41
CA SER A 95 -25.27 2.61 -9.00
C SER A 95 -23.81 2.48 -8.62
N SER A 96 -23.13 1.38 -8.99
CA SER A 96 -21.72 1.18 -8.66
C SER A 96 -20.84 2.22 -9.35
N VAL A 97 -21.07 2.53 -10.63
CA VAL A 97 -20.34 3.60 -11.34
C VAL A 97 -20.54 4.95 -10.66
N MET A 98 -21.79 5.28 -10.29
CA MET A 98 -22.08 6.53 -9.59
C MET A 98 -21.40 6.59 -8.21
N ALA A 99 -21.42 5.48 -7.45
CA ALA A 99 -20.76 5.37 -6.17
C ALA A 99 -19.24 5.55 -6.30
N SER A 100 -18.59 4.92 -7.29
CA SER A 100 -17.15 5.10 -7.56
C SER A 100 -16.81 6.56 -7.84
N VAL A 101 -17.61 7.26 -8.66
CA VAL A 101 -17.41 8.69 -8.94
C VAL A 101 -17.59 9.54 -7.69
N MET A 102 -18.61 9.27 -6.87
CA MET A 102 -18.84 9.98 -5.60
C MET A 102 -17.71 9.75 -4.60
N LEU A 103 -17.26 8.51 -4.43
CA LEU A 103 -16.13 8.17 -3.55
C LEU A 103 -14.85 8.89 -3.99
N ALA A 104 -14.57 8.94 -5.29
CA ALA A 104 -13.43 9.68 -5.84
C ALA A 104 -13.51 11.20 -5.60
N GLN A 105 -14.71 11.76 -5.45
CA GLN A 105 -14.91 13.17 -5.09
C GLN A 105 -14.79 13.42 -3.59
N ILE A 106 -15.28 12.50 -2.75
CA ILE A 106 -15.21 12.60 -1.29
C ILE A 106 -13.76 12.44 -0.80
N ASP A 107 -13.06 11.39 -1.24
CA ASP A 107 -11.65 11.20 -0.93
C ASP A 107 -10.74 11.70 -2.06
N SER A 108 -10.72 13.02 -2.24
CA SER A 108 -9.80 13.65 -3.20
C SER A 108 -8.31 13.46 -2.86
N SER A 109 -8.01 12.95 -1.65
CA SER A 109 -6.67 12.87 -1.09
C SER A 109 -5.93 11.58 -1.43
N ARG A 110 -6.66 10.55 -1.86
CA ARG A 110 -6.14 9.28 -2.33
C ARG A 110 -6.96 8.80 -3.53
N LYS A 111 -6.28 8.41 -4.59
CA LYS A 111 -6.92 7.71 -5.72
C LYS A 111 -6.34 6.33 -5.82
N ILE A 112 -7.19 5.35 -6.08
CA ILE A 112 -6.79 3.98 -6.37
C ILE A 112 -7.14 3.74 -7.83
N ALA A 113 -6.22 3.15 -8.59
CA ALA A 113 -6.52 2.80 -9.97
C ALA A 113 -7.52 1.65 -9.99
N GLU A 114 -8.65 1.87 -10.65
CA GLU A 114 -9.62 0.82 -10.98
C GLU A 114 -9.35 0.33 -12.40
N ASN A 115 -9.45 -0.98 -12.63
CA ASN A 115 -9.29 -1.61 -13.96
C ASN A 115 -7.90 -1.40 -14.63
N ILE A 116 -6.84 -1.23 -13.84
CA ILE A 116 -5.44 -1.24 -14.30
C ILE A 116 -4.68 -2.38 -13.62
N GLY A 117 -3.76 -3.04 -14.33
CA GLY A 117 -3.02 -4.20 -13.83
C GLY A 117 -3.95 -5.41 -13.67
N LEU A 118 -3.92 -6.05 -12.50
CA LEU A 118 -4.88 -7.13 -12.15
C LEU A 118 -6.23 -6.61 -11.62
N GLY A 119 -6.43 -5.29 -11.56
CA GLY A 119 -7.69 -4.70 -11.07
C GLY A 119 -7.92 -4.86 -9.56
N ILE A 120 -6.90 -5.29 -8.82
CA ILE A 120 -6.97 -5.53 -7.37
C ILE A 120 -6.40 -4.36 -6.54
N GLY A 121 -6.26 -3.17 -7.12
CA GLY A 121 -5.84 -1.96 -6.40
C GLY A 121 -4.33 -1.86 -6.17
N GLU A 122 -3.52 -2.36 -7.11
CA GLU A 122 -2.05 -2.36 -7.04
C GLU A 122 -1.40 -1.01 -7.30
N ILE A 123 -2.19 0.02 -7.67
CA ILE A 123 -1.70 1.36 -7.98
C ILE A 123 -2.51 2.39 -7.19
N SER A 124 -1.82 3.29 -6.50
CA SER A 124 -2.45 4.37 -5.73
C SER A 124 -1.70 5.68 -5.88
N GLU A 125 -2.44 6.77 -6.15
CA GLU A 125 -1.94 8.14 -6.07
C GLU A 125 -2.20 8.69 -4.65
N VAL A 126 -1.17 9.30 -4.07
CA VAL A 126 -1.27 9.95 -2.77
C VAL A 126 -0.59 11.31 -2.75
N LYS A 127 -1.21 12.29 -2.08
CA LYS A 127 -0.64 13.61 -1.86
C LYS A 127 0.19 13.66 -0.57
N ILE A 128 1.43 14.15 -0.65
CA ILE A 128 2.30 14.38 0.50
C ILE A 128 1.87 15.67 1.22
N LEU A 129 1.45 15.55 2.49
CA LEU A 129 1.08 16.72 3.30
C LEU A 129 2.32 17.39 3.92
N PRO A 130 2.28 18.70 4.26
CA PRO A 130 3.44 19.43 4.79
C PRO A 130 4.10 18.88 6.05
N HIS A 131 3.42 18.01 6.79
CA HIS A 131 3.93 17.36 8.02
C HIS A 131 4.40 15.91 7.79
N SER A 132 4.45 15.47 6.53
CA SER A 132 4.84 14.09 6.21
C SER A 132 6.32 13.84 6.49
N ALA A 133 6.61 12.65 7.03
CA ALA A 133 7.97 12.23 7.39
C ALA A 133 8.87 11.97 6.17
N VAL A 134 8.28 11.83 4.98
CA VAL A 134 9.03 11.58 3.73
C VAL A 134 9.62 12.85 3.12
N ILE A 135 9.15 14.04 3.54
CA ILE A 135 9.64 15.32 3.01
C ILE A 135 11.13 15.45 3.27
N GLY A 136 11.89 15.85 2.25
CA GLY A 136 13.35 16.00 2.32
C GLY A 136 14.12 14.68 2.26
N ARG A 137 13.43 13.53 2.21
CA ARG A 137 14.06 12.21 1.99
C ARG A 137 14.12 11.91 0.51
N SER A 138 15.20 11.26 0.08
CA SER A 138 15.31 10.67 -1.25
C SER A 138 14.65 9.30 -1.31
N LEU A 139 14.21 8.89 -2.51
CA LEU A 139 13.62 7.56 -2.73
C LEU A 139 14.51 6.42 -2.23
N MET A 140 15.82 6.49 -2.46
CA MET A 140 16.78 5.47 -2.01
C MET A 140 16.86 5.38 -0.49
N GLN A 141 16.73 6.50 0.24
CA GLN A 141 16.71 6.50 1.71
C GLN A 141 15.47 5.78 2.28
N LEU A 142 14.37 5.72 1.53
CA LEU A 142 13.15 5.01 1.96
C LEU A 142 13.24 3.48 1.80
N HIS A 143 14.23 2.95 1.07
CA HIS A 143 14.45 1.51 0.84
C HIS A 143 13.15 0.74 0.50
N PRO A 144 12.48 1.05 -0.61
CA PRO A 144 11.25 0.37 -1.00
C PRO A 144 11.47 -1.15 -1.18
N GLN A 145 10.77 -1.98 -0.38
CA GLN A 145 10.84 -3.45 -0.46
C GLN A 145 9.62 -4.07 -1.15
N ALA A 146 8.41 -3.56 -0.85
CA ALA A 146 7.14 -4.13 -1.30
C ALA A 146 6.27 -3.14 -2.11
N TYR A 147 6.89 -2.04 -2.55
CA TYR A 147 6.24 -1.01 -3.37
C TYR A 147 7.26 -0.34 -4.28
N LEU A 148 6.77 0.34 -5.31
CA LEU A 148 7.54 1.14 -6.25
C LEU A 148 6.91 2.53 -6.31
N VAL A 149 7.75 3.57 -6.41
CA VAL A 149 7.29 4.90 -6.81
C VAL A 149 7.37 4.97 -8.32
N GLY A 150 6.22 4.92 -9.00
CA GLY A 150 6.13 4.92 -10.45
C GLY A 150 6.22 6.31 -11.07
N ALA A 151 5.67 7.32 -10.39
CA ALA A 151 5.68 8.71 -10.85
C ALA A 151 5.55 9.68 -9.68
N ILE A 152 6.05 10.89 -9.87
CA ILE A 152 5.80 12.02 -8.96
C ILE A 152 5.25 13.17 -9.81
N TYR A 153 4.14 13.78 -9.40
CA TYR A 153 3.63 15.01 -9.99
C TYR A 153 3.89 16.17 -9.04
N ARG A 154 4.75 17.10 -9.47
CA ARG A 154 5.15 18.30 -8.72
C ARG A 154 4.72 19.55 -9.47
N GLY A 155 3.86 20.36 -8.85
CA GLY A 155 3.31 21.56 -9.49
C GLY A 155 2.64 21.27 -10.85
N GLY A 156 2.01 20.09 -10.97
CA GLY A 156 1.36 19.64 -12.22
C GLY A 156 2.29 19.06 -13.29
N LYS A 157 3.61 18.96 -13.03
CA LYS A 157 4.58 18.38 -13.98
C LYS A 157 4.99 16.98 -13.55
N LEU A 158 5.13 16.08 -14.51
CA LEU A 158 5.67 14.74 -14.29
C LEU A 158 7.17 14.83 -13.96
N VAL A 159 7.55 14.23 -12.84
CA VAL A 159 8.92 14.00 -12.40
C VAL A 159 9.14 12.49 -12.41
N VAL A 160 10.11 12.03 -13.20
CA VAL A 160 10.49 10.62 -13.25
C VAL A 160 11.34 10.29 -12.01
N PRO A 161 10.87 9.40 -11.12
CA PRO A 161 11.54 9.11 -9.87
C PRO A 161 12.83 8.29 -10.10
N HIS A 162 13.90 8.73 -9.44
CA HIS A 162 15.20 8.05 -9.36
C HIS A 162 15.61 7.92 -7.89
N GLY A 163 16.64 7.12 -7.59
CA GLY A 163 17.08 6.90 -6.21
C GLY A 163 17.40 8.18 -5.42
N ASN A 164 17.96 9.20 -6.09
CA ASN A 164 18.27 10.50 -5.50
C ASN A 164 17.09 11.51 -5.53
N THR A 165 15.93 11.14 -6.06
CA THR A 165 14.77 12.04 -6.13
C THR A 165 14.24 12.29 -4.73
N VAL A 166 14.26 13.56 -4.33
CA VAL A 166 13.82 14.03 -3.01
C VAL A 166 12.33 14.41 -3.05
N PHE A 167 11.57 13.92 -2.07
CA PHE A 167 10.15 14.25 -1.93
C PHE A 167 9.96 15.64 -1.34
N GLU A 168 8.99 16.37 -1.89
CA GLU A 168 8.60 17.69 -1.44
C GLU A 168 7.15 17.68 -0.93
N ALA A 169 6.80 18.67 -0.12
CA ALA A 169 5.40 18.87 0.25
C ALA A 169 4.55 19.12 -1.02
N GLU A 170 3.29 18.69 -0.99
CA GLU A 170 2.33 18.83 -2.09
C GLU A 170 2.60 17.97 -3.33
N ASP A 171 3.69 17.21 -3.36
CA ASP A 171 3.90 16.17 -4.37
C ASP A 171 2.73 15.17 -4.38
N ARG A 172 2.29 14.79 -5.58
CA ARG A 172 1.40 13.64 -5.78
C ARG A 172 2.23 12.46 -6.25
N VAL A 173 2.34 11.44 -5.42
CA VAL A 173 3.16 10.26 -5.67
C VAL A 173 2.29 9.11 -6.13
N VAL A 174 2.62 8.51 -7.27
CA VAL A 174 2.00 7.28 -7.75
C VAL A 174 2.81 6.10 -7.23
N LEU A 175 2.17 5.32 -6.37
CA LEU A 175 2.71 4.11 -5.76
C LEU A 175 2.16 2.89 -6.49
N ILE A 176 3.00 1.88 -6.67
CA ILE A 176 2.65 0.59 -7.27
C ILE A 176 3.12 -0.52 -6.32
N GLY A 177 2.31 -1.52 -6.02
CA GLY A 177 2.73 -2.60 -5.12
C GLY A 177 1.60 -3.53 -4.71
N ASP A 178 1.88 -4.40 -3.74
CA ASP A 178 0.91 -5.37 -3.21
C ASP A 178 -0.33 -4.65 -2.63
N PRO A 179 -1.56 -5.01 -3.02
CA PRO A 179 -2.80 -4.37 -2.54
C PRO A 179 -3.01 -4.38 -1.03
N VAL A 180 -2.43 -5.36 -0.33
CA VAL A 180 -2.49 -5.47 1.13
C VAL A 180 -1.54 -4.43 1.76
N VAL A 181 -0.39 -4.18 1.14
CA VAL A 181 0.65 -3.29 1.65
C VAL A 181 0.44 -1.83 1.23
N LEU A 182 -0.03 -1.62 0.00
CA LEU A 182 -0.11 -0.31 -0.65
C LEU A 182 -0.95 0.72 0.12
N PRO A 183 -2.10 0.37 0.74
CA PRO A 183 -2.89 1.34 1.49
C PRO A 183 -2.11 1.98 2.65
N ARG A 184 -1.21 1.21 3.26
CA ARG A 184 -0.38 1.60 4.40
C ARG A 184 0.81 2.43 3.97
N VAL A 185 1.46 2.06 2.87
CA VAL A 185 2.53 2.88 2.25
C VAL A 185 1.99 4.25 1.87
N ALA A 186 0.81 4.29 1.24
CA ALA A 186 0.16 5.56 0.91
C ALA A 186 -0.12 6.41 2.17
N ALA A 187 -0.54 5.80 3.28
CA ALA A 187 -0.73 6.53 4.54
C ALA A 187 0.58 7.13 5.09
N TYR A 188 1.68 6.38 5.03
CA TYR A 188 3.02 6.86 5.41
C TYR A 188 3.46 8.08 4.58
N PHE A 189 3.30 8.01 3.26
CA PHE A 189 3.61 9.10 2.35
C PHE A 189 2.73 10.33 2.60
N ARG A 190 1.45 10.13 2.93
CA ARG A 190 0.47 11.21 3.13
C ARG A 190 0.79 12.07 4.36
N SER A 191 0.77 11.49 5.55
CA SER A 191 0.75 12.26 6.81
C SER A 191 1.90 11.94 7.76
N GLY A 192 2.85 11.08 7.38
CA GLY A 192 4.06 10.84 8.18
C GLY A 192 3.84 10.15 9.53
N PHE A 193 2.69 9.50 9.75
CA PHE A 193 2.55 8.59 10.89
C PHE A 193 3.61 7.50 10.75
N SER A 194 4.36 7.28 11.83
CA SER A 194 5.31 6.19 11.90
C SER A 194 4.55 4.89 11.78
N ASN A 195 4.74 4.21 10.67
CA ASN A 195 4.23 2.86 10.47
C ASN A 195 5.21 1.84 11.05
N PHE A 196 5.96 2.11 12.13
CA PHE A 196 6.74 1.02 12.74
C PHE A 196 5.79 -0.16 13.03
N PRO A 197 6.09 -1.41 12.66
CA PRO A 197 7.30 -1.91 12.00
C PRO A 197 7.20 -2.13 10.47
N MET A 198 6.13 -1.65 9.84
CA MET A 198 5.74 -1.82 8.43
C MET A 198 6.80 -1.60 7.35
N PRO A 199 7.78 -0.66 7.45
CA PRO A 199 8.85 -0.56 6.45
C PRO A 199 9.63 -1.87 6.29
N TYR A 200 9.59 -2.71 7.32
CA TYR A 200 10.23 -4.01 7.35
C TYR A 200 9.19 -5.11 7.09
N GLY A 201 8.05 -5.08 7.77
CA GLY A 201 6.98 -6.07 7.61
C GLY A 201 5.82 -5.78 8.56
N SER A 202 4.68 -6.47 8.39
CA SER A 202 3.50 -6.17 9.19
C SER A 202 3.47 -6.84 10.55
N GLN A 203 4.26 -7.89 10.80
CA GLN A 203 4.15 -8.71 12.01
C GLN A 203 5.18 -8.37 13.08
N PHE A 204 4.77 -8.47 14.34
CA PHE A 204 5.70 -8.62 15.45
C PHE A 204 5.89 -10.12 15.68
N MET A 205 7.14 -10.56 15.81
CA MET A 205 7.43 -11.97 16.05
C MET A 205 8.34 -12.10 17.26
N THR A 206 8.12 -13.14 18.07
CA THR A 206 8.99 -13.43 19.22
C THR A 206 9.96 -14.55 18.87
N LEU A 207 11.17 -14.48 19.42
CA LEU A 207 12.18 -15.52 19.29
C LEU A 207 12.73 -15.90 20.67
N GLY A 208 12.71 -17.19 21.00
CA GLY A 208 13.38 -17.73 22.19
C GLY A 208 14.81 -18.21 21.91
N TYR A 209 15.60 -18.48 22.95
CA TYR A 209 16.86 -19.24 22.86
C TYR A 209 16.75 -20.53 23.67
N GLY A 210 17.06 -21.69 23.12
CA GLY A 210 16.79 -22.99 23.78
C GLY A 210 15.33 -23.34 24.15
N GLU A 211 14.47 -22.36 24.44
CA GLU A 211 13.11 -22.53 25.00
C GLU A 211 12.05 -21.51 24.55
N LYS A 212 10.76 -21.84 24.78
CA LYS A 212 9.63 -20.91 24.57
C LYS A 212 9.91 -19.58 25.31
N PRO A 213 9.65 -18.41 24.70
CA PRO A 213 9.85 -17.14 25.38
C PRO A 213 9.09 -17.07 26.71
N PRO A 214 9.65 -16.42 27.75
CA PRO A 214 8.93 -16.20 29.00
C PRO A 214 7.60 -15.48 28.75
N ILE A 215 6.58 -15.81 29.54
CA ILE A 215 5.21 -15.26 29.39
C ILE A 215 5.24 -13.73 29.45
N GLU A 216 6.11 -13.15 30.28
CA GLU A 216 6.27 -11.71 30.43
C GLU A 216 6.74 -11.04 29.13
N VAL A 217 7.61 -11.73 28.38
CA VAL A 217 8.13 -11.27 27.08
C VAL A 217 7.07 -11.40 25.99
N GLU A 218 6.32 -12.50 25.97
CA GLU A 218 5.17 -12.65 25.06
C GLU A 218 4.12 -11.57 25.32
N THR A 219 3.81 -11.31 26.60
CA THR A 219 2.81 -10.30 26.99
C THR A 219 3.26 -8.87 26.63
N GLU A 220 4.54 -8.55 26.85
CA GLU A 220 5.14 -7.28 26.46
C GLU A 220 5.10 -7.08 24.93
N ALA A 221 5.45 -8.13 24.18
CA ALA A 221 5.36 -8.10 22.72
C ALA A 221 3.93 -7.83 22.27
N VAL A 222 2.95 -8.55 22.83
CA VAL A 222 1.52 -8.40 22.46
C VAL A 222 1.05 -6.99 22.77
N TRP A 223 1.38 -6.46 23.94
CA TRP A 223 1.04 -5.08 24.30
C TRP A 223 1.65 -4.07 23.32
N LEU A 224 2.92 -4.26 22.94
CA LEU A 224 3.62 -3.44 21.95
C LEU A 224 2.92 -3.48 20.59
N ALA A 225 2.60 -4.67 20.08
CA ALA A 225 1.94 -4.83 18.79
C ALA A 225 0.57 -4.14 18.77
N LYS A 226 -0.25 -4.32 19.81
CA LYS A 226 -1.55 -3.65 19.94
C LYS A 226 -1.42 -2.13 19.98
N SER A 227 -0.50 -1.63 20.81
CA SER A 227 -0.29 -0.19 21.00
C SER A 227 0.25 0.50 19.75
N VAL A 228 1.07 -0.20 18.97
CA VAL A 228 1.67 0.34 17.75
C VAL A 228 0.73 0.23 16.54
N LYS A 229 -0.04 -0.86 16.43
CA LYS A 229 -0.95 -1.10 15.30
C LYS A 229 -2.33 -0.48 15.48
N ASP A 230 -2.69 -0.02 16.68
CA ASP A 230 -4.06 0.38 17.04
C ASP A 230 -5.08 -0.72 16.71
N ASP A 231 -4.72 -1.96 17.06
CA ASP A 231 -5.49 -3.18 16.75
C ASP A 231 -5.64 -4.06 17.99
N ASP A 232 -6.84 -4.11 18.54
CA ASP A 232 -7.18 -4.90 19.73
C ASP A 232 -7.00 -6.42 19.52
N LYS A 233 -7.01 -6.87 18.26
CA LYS A 233 -6.89 -8.28 17.84
C LYS A 233 -5.48 -8.66 17.38
N ALA A 234 -4.47 -7.80 17.57
CA ALA A 234 -3.12 -8.15 17.16
C ALA A 234 -2.65 -9.42 17.90
N ASP A 235 -2.64 -10.54 17.16
CA ASP A 235 -2.04 -11.79 17.57
C ASP A 235 -0.54 -11.75 17.25
N ILE A 236 0.28 -12.23 18.18
CA ILE A 236 1.71 -12.41 17.95
C ILE A 236 1.96 -13.88 17.76
N GLU A 237 2.40 -14.23 16.56
CA GLU A 237 2.84 -15.58 16.29
C GLU A 237 4.25 -15.77 16.87
N PRO A 238 4.42 -16.70 17.82
CA PRO A 238 5.76 -17.13 18.19
C PRO A 238 6.36 -17.82 16.97
N LEU A 239 7.53 -17.36 16.53
CA LEU A 239 8.36 -18.08 15.56
C LEU A 239 8.84 -19.34 16.28
N ALA A 240 8.04 -20.39 16.22
CA ALA A 240 8.18 -21.57 17.06
C ALA A 240 9.62 -22.13 17.00
N TRP A 241 10.34 -21.97 18.11
CA TRP A 241 11.41 -22.78 18.73
C TRP A 241 12.49 -23.53 17.88
N GLN A 242 12.44 -23.63 16.56
CA GLN A 242 13.41 -24.38 15.76
C GLN A 242 14.44 -23.48 15.07
N VAL A 243 15.43 -23.04 15.84
CA VAL A 243 16.81 -23.00 15.30
C VAL A 243 17.80 -23.74 16.22
N PRO A 244 17.53 -24.99 16.62
CA PRO A 244 18.59 -25.97 16.80
C PRO A 244 18.39 -27.10 15.77
N GLY A 245 18.79 -26.88 14.52
CA GLY A 245 18.78 -27.93 13.50
C GLY A 245 18.89 -27.47 12.03
N LYS A 246 18.25 -26.35 11.65
CA LYS A 246 18.51 -25.69 10.36
C LYS A 246 19.61 -24.64 10.54
N LYS A 247 20.48 -24.48 9.54
CA LYS A 247 21.61 -23.55 9.63
C LYS A 247 21.09 -22.14 9.98
N GLN A 248 21.75 -21.45 10.91
CA GLN A 248 21.52 -20.03 11.22
C GLN A 248 21.57 -19.09 9.99
N SER A 249 21.98 -19.59 8.81
CA SER A 249 22.03 -18.87 7.55
C SER A 249 20.67 -18.49 6.96
N ASP A 250 19.56 -19.07 7.45
CA ASP A 250 18.23 -18.86 6.84
C ASP A 250 17.29 -17.93 7.63
N LEU A 251 17.76 -17.30 8.71
CA LEU A 251 16.92 -16.43 9.55
C LEU A 251 16.25 -15.31 8.75
N HIS A 252 16.99 -14.65 7.85
CA HIS A 252 16.44 -13.61 6.99
C HIS A 252 15.26 -14.10 6.16
N LYS A 253 15.39 -15.28 5.53
CA LYS A 253 14.34 -15.87 4.69
C LYS A 253 13.09 -16.18 5.50
N ILE A 254 13.28 -16.73 6.71
CA ILE A 254 12.18 -17.03 7.61
C ILE A 254 11.44 -15.74 8.01
N LEU A 255 12.17 -14.69 8.38
CA LEU A 255 11.57 -13.41 8.75
C LEU A 255 10.82 -12.77 7.56
N GLU A 256 11.33 -12.93 6.35
CA GLU A 256 10.72 -12.44 5.13
C GLU A 256 9.46 -13.22 4.74
N GLU A 257 9.50 -14.56 4.75
CA GLU A 257 8.37 -15.45 4.46
C GLU A 257 7.18 -15.23 5.43
N ASN A 258 7.46 -14.79 6.65
CA ASN A 258 6.46 -14.55 7.68
C ASN A 258 6.12 -13.05 7.86
N ASP A 259 6.57 -12.19 6.94
CA ASP A 259 6.30 -10.74 6.97
C ASP A 259 6.67 -10.07 8.31
N CYS A 260 7.81 -10.46 8.89
CA CYS A 260 8.26 -9.99 10.19
C CYS A 260 8.75 -8.54 10.13
N GLY A 261 7.97 -7.61 10.67
CA GLY A 261 8.41 -6.23 10.82
C GLY A 261 9.37 -6.00 11.98
N CYS A 262 9.10 -6.60 13.12
CA CYS A 262 9.89 -6.40 14.33
C CYS A 262 10.07 -7.70 15.09
N LEU A 263 11.33 -8.02 15.39
CA LEU A 263 11.68 -9.16 16.21
C LEU A 263 11.72 -8.75 17.68
N VAL A 264 10.93 -9.40 18.54
CA VAL A 264 10.98 -9.21 19.98
C VAL A 264 11.76 -10.36 20.59
N VAL A 265 12.89 -10.05 21.22
CA VAL A 265 13.79 -11.03 21.83
C VAL A 265 13.84 -10.84 23.34
N PRO A 266 13.89 -11.93 24.14
CA PRO A 266 14.03 -11.81 25.58
C PRO A 266 15.39 -11.24 25.96
N SER A 267 15.44 -10.41 27.00
CA SER A 267 16.70 -10.02 27.63
C SER A 267 17.33 -11.25 28.28
N ALA A 268 18.53 -11.64 27.86
CA ALA A 268 19.29 -12.62 28.62
C ALA A 268 19.64 -12.02 30.00
N SER A 269 19.59 -12.84 31.05
CA SER A 269 20.13 -12.50 32.37
C SER A 269 21.66 -12.40 32.27
N PHE A 270 22.17 -11.21 31.92
CA PHE A 270 23.61 -11.00 31.80
C PHE A 270 24.24 -10.86 33.18
N ASN A 271 25.20 -11.73 33.51
CA ASN A 271 26.09 -11.50 34.64
C ASN A 271 26.96 -10.26 34.37
N ILE A 272 27.27 -9.47 35.41
CA ILE A 272 28.09 -8.23 35.34
C ILE A 272 29.46 -8.47 34.66
N TRP A 273 29.99 -9.70 34.74
CA TRP A 273 31.22 -10.10 34.07
C TRP A 273 31.08 -10.36 32.56
N GLN A 274 29.86 -10.61 32.05
CA GLN A 274 29.59 -10.76 30.62
C GLN A 274 29.33 -9.42 29.92
N THR A 275 28.95 -8.38 30.68
CA THR A 275 28.66 -7.02 30.17
C THR A 275 29.93 -6.20 29.90
N MET A 276 31.09 -6.58 30.43
CA MET A 276 32.34 -5.81 30.32
C MET A 276 33.25 -6.21 29.13
N GLY A 277 32.81 -7.06 28.20
CA GLY A 277 33.63 -7.34 27.01
C GLY A 277 33.23 -8.50 26.09
N LEU A 278 32.20 -9.28 26.43
CA LEU A 278 31.71 -10.37 25.60
C LEU A 278 30.18 -10.42 25.69
N LEU A 279 29.52 -9.49 24.98
CA LEU A 279 28.17 -9.75 24.50
C LEU A 279 28.21 -11.12 23.83
N ASN A 280 27.41 -12.06 24.34
CA ASN A 280 27.36 -13.44 23.87
C ASN A 280 27.26 -13.44 22.34
N CYS A 281 28.34 -13.82 21.63
CA CYS A 281 28.50 -13.60 20.18
C CYS A 281 27.28 -14.09 19.39
N LYS A 282 26.60 -15.13 19.88
CA LYS A 282 25.40 -15.72 19.28
C LYS A 282 24.20 -14.76 19.19
N LEU A 283 23.95 -13.92 20.20
CA LEU A 283 22.84 -12.96 20.13
C LEU A 283 23.17 -11.83 19.15
N MET A 284 24.36 -11.25 19.26
CA MET A 284 24.78 -10.20 18.35
C MET A 284 24.85 -10.70 16.90
N GLU A 285 25.32 -11.93 16.68
CA GLU A 285 25.30 -12.58 15.38
C GLU A 285 23.87 -12.78 14.85
N LEU A 286 22.91 -13.10 15.72
CA LEU A 286 21.51 -13.24 15.36
C LEU A 286 20.88 -11.89 14.99
N LEU A 287 21.08 -10.86 15.81
CA LEU A 287 20.61 -9.50 15.55
C LEU A 287 21.18 -8.95 14.24
N ASN A 288 22.47 -9.19 13.99
CA ASN A 288 23.12 -8.78 12.75
C ASN A 288 22.56 -9.53 11.52
N LYS A 289 22.16 -10.80 11.67
CA LYS A 289 21.55 -11.59 10.59
C LYS A 289 20.06 -11.32 10.37
N ALA A 290 19.37 -10.75 11.35
CA ALA A 290 17.93 -10.52 11.27
C ALA A 290 17.56 -9.50 10.18
N ASN A 291 18.37 -8.47 9.95
CA ASN A 291 18.08 -7.36 9.01
C ASN A 291 16.69 -6.73 9.24
N ARG A 292 16.21 -6.75 10.49
CA ARG A 292 14.93 -6.20 10.94
C ARG A 292 15.15 -5.50 12.29
N PRO A 293 14.34 -4.48 12.63
CA PRO A 293 14.31 -3.93 13.98
C PRO A 293 14.13 -5.03 15.02
N CYS A 294 14.97 -4.99 16.05
CA CYS A 294 14.94 -5.95 17.14
C CYS A 294 14.69 -5.21 18.46
N LEU A 295 13.67 -5.62 19.19
CA LEU A 295 13.33 -5.12 20.52
C LEU A 295 13.73 -6.14 21.58
N VAL A 296 14.56 -5.72 22.53
CA VAL A 296 14.94 -6.56 23.67
C VAL A 296 13.93 -6.34 24.79
N ALA A 297 12.99 -7.28 24.93
CA ALA A 297 11.96 -7.28 25.95
C ALA A 297 12.55 -7.58 27.33
N ARG A 298 12.10 -6.84 28.35
CA ARG A 298 12.54 -6.98 29.76
C ARG A 298 11.38 -7.26 30.71
N GLY A 299 10.17 -7.44 30.20
CA GLY A 299 8.93 -7.49 30.97
C GLY A 299 8.52 -6.14 31.56
N SER A 300 9.13 -5.03 31.13
CA SER A 300 8.94 -3.71 31.73
C SER A 300 7.96 -2.86 30.92
N PHE A 301 6.68 -3.25 30.91
CA PHE A 301 5.58 -2.56 30.22
C PHE A 301 4.43 -2.23 31.19
N PRO A 302 3.55 -1.25 30.89
CA PRO A 302 3.62 -0.31 29.77
C PRO A 302 4.78 0.68 29.93
N TYR A 303 5.40 1.05 28.81
CA TYR A 303 6.52 2.00 28.83
C TYR A 303 6.07 3.40 29.23
N LYS A 304 6.92 4.12 29.97
CA LYS A 304 6.66 5.50 30.40
C LYS A 304 7.43 6.55 29.61
N ARG A 305 8.52 6.16 28.94
CA ARG A 305 9.40 7.01 28.15
C ARG A 305 10.32 6.14 27.29
N ILE A 306 10.84 6.70 26.21
CA ILE A 306 11.91 6.10 25.39
C ILE A 306 13.18 6.93 25.55
N VAL A 307 14.30 6.28 25.84
CA VAL A 307 15.63 6.90 25.90
C VAL A 307 16.46 6.35 24.75
N HIS A 308 17.00 7.22 23.91
CA HIS A 308 17.84 6.82 22.78
C HIS A 308 19.20 7.50 22.86
N VAL A 309 20.26 6.72 22.71
CA VAL A 309 21.63 7.23 22.61
C VAL A 309 21.93 7.47 21.14
N VAL A 310 22.18 8.73 20.77
CA VAL A 310 22.54 9.09 19.39
C VAL A 310 24.05 9.03 19.25
N THR A 311 24.50 8.13 18.37
CA THR A 311 25.85 8.11 17.83
C THR A 311 25.83 8.60 16.38
N PRO A 312 26.83 9.35 15.92
CA PRO A 312 26.88 9.86 14.54
C PRO A 312 26.83 8.76 13.47
N GLU A 313 27.26 7.55 13.83
CA GLU A 313 27.44 6.44 12.90
C GLU A 313 26.13 5.72 12.52
N HIS A 314 25.04 5.92 13.28
CA HIS A 314 23.80 5.13 13.12
C HIS A 314 22.52 5.99 13.14
N PRO A 315 22.26 6.81 12.11
CA PRO A 315 21.06 7.66 12.06
C PRO A 315 19.74 6.86 12.02
N ARG A 316 19.78 5.60 11.56
CA ARG A 316 18.59 4.72 11.46
C ARG A 316 18.00 4.35 12.81
N SER A 317 18.82 4.20 13.85
CA SER A 317 18.31 3.84 15.18
C SER A 317 17.46 4.97 15.78
N LEU A 318 17.85 6.23 15.51
CA LEU A 318 17.07 7.40 15.90
C LEU A 318 15.71 7.43 15.19
N GLU A 319 15.68 7.11 13.90
CA GLU A 319 14.42 7.04 13.15
C GLU A 319 13.47 5.98 13.71
N LEU A 320 13.97 4.78 14.02
CA LEU A 320 13.19 3.72 14.65
C LEU A 320 12.66 4.15 16.02
N ALA A 321 13.51 4.78 16.83
CA ALA A 321 13.13 5.27 18.15
C ALA A 321 12.06 6.36 18.07
N LEU A 322 12.22 7.35 17.18
CA LEU A 322 11.22 8.37 16.91
C LEU A 322 9.92 7.76 16.37
N GLY A 323 10.05 6.69 15.57
CA GLY A 323 8.92 5.94 15.06
C GLY A 323 8.09 5.33 16.18
N LEU A 324 8.74 4.58 17.07
CA LEU A 324 8.12 3.99 18.26
C LEU A 324 7.53 5.05 19.21
N VAL A 325 8.24 6.15 19.45
CA VAL A 325 7.79 7.28 20.27
C VAL A 325 6.45 7.82 19.76
N ARG A 326 6.33 8.03 18.45
CA ARG A 326 5.11 8.55 17.83
C ARG A 326 3.97 7.54 17.91
N SER A 327 4.24 6.27 17.62
CA SER A 327 3.22 5.21 17.67
C SER A 327 2.70 4.99 19.10
N LEU A 328 3.58 5.06 20.11
CA LEU A 328 3.22 4.83 21.51
C LEU A 328 2.77 6.10 22.26
N GLY A 329 2.93 7.29 21.68
CA GLY A 329 2.62 8.56 22.33
C GLY A 329 3.47 8.85 23.58
N LEU A 330 4.72 8.39 23.61
CA LEU A 330 5.57 8.45 24.81
C LEU A 330 6.53 9.64 24.82
N PRO A 331 6.93 10.15 26.00
CA PRO A 331 8.05 11.08 26.11
C PRO A 331 9.36 10.48 25.56
N PHE A 332 10.12 11.29 24.82
CA PHE A 332 11.41 10.90 24.21
C PHE A 332 12.58 11.67 24.82
N ILE A 333 13.63 10.95 25.21
CA ILE A 333 14.89 11.54 25.70
C ILE A 333 16.02 11.08 24.77
N CYS A 334 16.78 12.04 24.25
CA CYS A 334 17.91 11.80 23.37
C CYS A 334 19.23 12.13 24.10
N LEU A 335 20.14 11.17 24.18
CA LEU A 335 21.48 11.33 24.74
C LEU A 335 22.50 11.32 23.60
N ALA A 336 23.03 12.47 23.21
CA ALA A 336 24.08 12.54 22.19
C ALA A 336 25.44 12.26 22.82
N VAL A 337 26.11 11.19 22.39
CA VAL A 337 27.46 10.82 22.85
C VAL A 337 28.43 11.11 21.72
N LYS A 338 29.33 12.08 21.92
CA LYS A 338 30.48 12.30 21.04
C LYS A 338 31.68 11.55 21.62
N PRO A 339 32.43 10.77 20.81
CA PRO A 339 33.74 10.31 21.24
C PRO A 339 34.62 11.53 21.53
N GLU A 340 35.47 11.45 22.55
CA GLU A 340 36.53 12.44 22.73
C GLU A 340 37.38 12.47 21.46
N GLU A 341 37.66 13.67 20.94
CA GLU A 341 38.73 13.84 19.96
C GLU A 341 40.01 13.39 20.64
N MET A 342 40.45 12.15 20.39
CA MET A 342 41.82 11.78 20.70
C MET A 342 42.68 12.80 19.97
N VAL A 343 43.46 13.56 20.75
CA VAL A 343 44.51 14.44 20.26
C VAL A 343 45.55 13.55 19.58
N ALA A 344 45.28 13.16 18.34
CA ALA A 344 46.28 12.68 17.42
C ALA A 344 47.20 13.88 17.18
N GLY A 345 48.45 13.75 17.62
CA GLY A 345 49.45 14.80 17.52
C GLY A 345 49.50 15.41 16.13
N GLU A 346 49.76 16.71 16.08
CA GLU A 346 49.70 17.62 14.92
C GLU A 346 50.56 17.23 13.69
N GLU A 347 51.15 16.02 13.62
CA GLU A 347 52.00 15.61 12.51
C GLU A 347 51.24 14.93 11.34
N GLN A 348 50.05 14.34 11.54
CA GLN A 348 49.32 13.68 10.44
C GLN A 348 48.43 14.62 9.59
N ASN A 349 48.16 15.84 10.04
CA ASN A 349 47.31 16.80 9.30
C ASN A 349 48.05 17.57 8.18
N LYS A 350 49.37 17.43 8.05
CA LYS A 350 50.13 18.07 6.95
C LYS A 350 50.15 17.25 5.66
N GLU A 351 49.95 15.93 5.72
CA GLU A 351 49.96 15.09 4.51
C GLU A 351 48.60 15.09 3.79
N LEU A 352 47.49 15.22 4.52
CA LEU A 352 46.13 15.23 3.94
C LEU A 352 45.68 16.57 3.36
N GLN A 353 46.43 17.66 3.56
CA GLN A 353 46.15 18.95 2.90
C GLN A 353 46.88 19.11 1.55
N ASN A 354 47.75 18.17 1.17
CA ASN A 354 48.53 18.21 -0.08
C ASN A 354 48.26 17.01 -1.03
N SER A 355 47.18 16.25 -0.79
CA SER A 355 46.72 15.14 -1.63
C SER A 355 45.22 15.25 -1.85
#